data_AF-R6HY50-F1
#
_entry.id   AF-R6HY50-F1
#
_cell.length_a   1.000
_cell.length_b   1.000
_cell.length_c   1.000
_cell.angle_alpha   90.00
_cell.angle_beta   90.00
_cell.angle_gamma   90.00
#
_symmetry.space_group_name_H-M   'P 1'
#
loop_
_entity.id
_entity.type
_entity.pdbx_description
1 polymer ?
#
loop_
_entity_poly.entity_id
_entity_poly.type
_entity_poly.pdbx_seq_one_letter_code
_entity_poly.pdbx_strand_id
1 'polypeptide(L)'
;MADTQAYLSAQGIDGMLLVPGSASLFRFYARLGYAPCCPQGRMKVQAAGPALPLKPVSPRRYGELRRTLLPPGGVCQEGVNLEFQAGLSQLYGGKNLLLAATRQEDGTLLASELLFRDPIAAAPRILKTLKAREGIFRVPYPKGRPFAMFLPLATWQGPPPAYFGLAFD
;
A
#
# COMPACT_ATOMS: atom_id res chain seq x y z
N MET A 1 -22.96 -10.45 12.55
CA MET A 1 -22.22 -9.17 12.42
C MET A 1 -22.30 -8.32 13.68
N ALA A 2 -23.47 -8.16 14.31
CA ALA A 2 -23.59 -7.42 15.58
C ALA A 2 -22.65 -7.95 16.68
N ASP A 3 -22.59 -9.27 16.87
CA ASP A 3 -21.72 -9.88 17.88
C ASP A 3 -20.23 -9.65 17.62
N THR A 4 -19.80 -9.70 16.36
CA THR A 4 -18.40 -9.43 15.96
C THR A 4 -18.03 -7.96 16.21
N GLN A 5 -18.90 -7.02 15.86
CA GLN A 5 -18.62 -5.60 16.07
C GLN A 5 -18.56 -5.24 17.55
N ALA A 6 -19.52 -5.74 18.35
CA ALA A 6 -19.52 -5.55 19.80
C ALA A 6 -18.26 -6.14 20.45
N TYR A 7 -17.86 -7.34 20.03
CA TYR A 7 -16.61 -7.96 20.49
C TYR A 7 -15.38 -7.12 20.15
N LEU A 8 -15.22 -6.70 18.89
CA LEU A 8 -14.06 -5.92 18.45
C LEU A 8 -14.01 -4.55 19.16
N SER A 9 -15.16 -3.88 19.33
CA SER A 9 -15.24 -2.64 20.11
C SER A 9 -14.82 -2.83 21.56
N ALA A 10 -15.21 -3.94 22.20
CA ALA A 10 -14.77 -4.26 23.56
C ALA A 10 -13.25 -4.52 23.66
N GLN A 11 -12.60 -4.88 22.55
CA GLN A 11 -11.14 -5.01 22.45
C GLN A 11 -10.43 -3.69 22.11
N GLY A 12 -11.15 -2.56 22.06
CA GLY A 12 -10.60 -1.25 21.70
C GLY A 12 -10.26 -1.12 20.22
N ILE A 13 -10.87 -1.93 19.36
CA ILE A 13 -10.69 -1.82 17.91
C ILE A 13 -11.63 -0.75 17.38
N ASP A 14 -11.07 0.17 16.59
CA ASP A 14 -11.78 1.33 16.06
C ASP A 14 -12.59 1.04 14.79
N GLY A 15 -12.22 0.00 14.05
CA GLY A 15 -12.83 -0.27 12.77
C GLY A 15 -12.25 -1.47 12.06
N MET A 16 -12.92 -1.87 10.99
CA MET A 16 -12.49 -2.96 10.12
C MET A 16 -12.16 -2.42 8.75
N LEU A 17 -11.01 -2.85 8.22
CA LEU A 17 -10.56 -2.49 6.88
C LEU A 17 -10.42 -3.75 6.03
N LEU A 18 -10.90 -3.67 4.79
CA LEU A 18 -10.80 -4.77 3.82
C LEU A 18 -10.48 -4.25 2.43
N VAL A 19 -9.91 -5.11 1.59
CA VAL A 19 -9.59 -4.82 0.18
C VAL A 19 -10.47 -5.73 -0.69
N PRO A 20 -11.56 -5.22 -1.27
CA PRO A 20 -12.40 -6.04 -2.15
C PRO A 20 -11.67 -6.36 -3.45
N GLY A 21 -11.62 -7.65 -3.82
CA GLY A 21 -10.96 -8.10 -5.07
C GLY A 21 -11.67 -7.71 -6.37
N SER A 22 -12.86 -7.10 -6.31
CA SER A 22 -13.61 -6.68 -7.50
C SER A 22 -14.62 -5.56 -7.22
N ALA A 23 -15.06 -4.86 -8.27
CA ALA A 23 -16.04 -3.78 -8.17
C ALA A 23 -17.42 -4.25 -7.67
N SER A 24 -17.80 -5.52 -7.92
CA SER A 24 -19.04 -6.08 -7.37
C SER A 24 -18.95 -6.26 -5.87
N LEU A 25 -17.78 -6.69 -5.35
CA LEU A 25 -17.54 -6.79 -3.91
C LEU A 25 -17.56 -5.42 -3.23
N PHE A 26 -17.05 -4.37 -3.87
CA PHE A 26 -17.21 -2.99 -3.35
C PHE A 26 -18.69 -2.63 -3.14
N ARG A 27 -19.55 -2.92 -4.11
CA ARG A 27 -21.00 -2.66 -3.98
C ARG A 27 -21.66 -3.52 -2.92
N PHE A 28 -21.21 -4.76 -2.77
CA PHE A 28 -21.70 -5.67 -1.73
C PHE A 28 -21.39 -5.12 -0.34
N TYR A 29 -20.12 -4.80 -0.04
CA TYR A 29 -19.73 -4.30 1.28
C TYR A 29 -20.30 -2.92 1.60
N ALA A 30 -20.55 -2.08 0.58
CA ALA A 30 -21.26 -0.81 0.78
C ALA A 30 -22.66 -1.01 1.40
N ARG A 31 -23.38 -2.06 1.00
CA ARG A 31 -24.69 -2.40 1.59
C ARG A 31 -24.59 -2.86 3.04
N LEU A 32 -23.40 -3.28 3.48
CA LEU A 32 -23.09 -3.68 4.86
C LEU A 32 -22.55 -2.50 5.70
N GLY A 33 -22.56 -1.28 5.17
CA GLY A 33 -22.15 -0.07 5.87
C GLY A 33 -20.68 0.32 5.69
N TYR A 34 -19.90 -0.44 4.92
CA TYR A 34 -18.51 -0.08 4.64
C TYR A 34 -18.43 1.12 3.69
N ALA A 35 -17.56 2.09 3.99
CA ALA A 35 -17.28 3.24 3.14
C ALA A 35 -15.98 3.02 2.35
N PRO A 36 -15.92 3.36 1.05
CA PRO A 36 -14.66 3.35 0.29
C PRO A 36 -13.60 4.26 0.92
N CYS A 37 -12.35 3.79 0.99
CA CYS A 37 -11.24 4.53 1.59
C CYS A 37 -9.89 4.20 0.91
N CYS A 38 -8.80 4.77 1.43
CA CYS A 38 -7.43 4.50 0.98
C CYS A 38 -7.24 4.64 -0.55
N PRO A 39 -7.54 5.81 -1.15
CA PRO A 39 -7.35 6.01 -2.58
C PRO A 39 -5.87 5.87 -2.99
N GLN A 40 -5.65 5.28 -4.16
CA GLN A 40 -4.31 5.02 -4.68
C GLN A 40 -4.15 5.35 -6.15
N GLY A 41 -2.92 5.67 -6.54
CA GLY A 41 -2.50 5.93 -7.90
C GLY A 41 -1.80 4.71 -8.47
N ARG A 42 -1.94 4.52 -9.79
CA ARG A 42 -1.17 3.54 -10.57
C ARG A 42 -0.50 4.27 -11.71
N MET A 43 0.82 4.14 -11.84
CA MET A 43 1.58 4.73 -12.93
C MET A 43 2.31 3.63 -13.72
N LYS A 44 2.15 3.63 -15.04
CA LYS A 44 2.99 2.83 -15.96
C LYS A 44 4.10 3.74 -16.48
N VAL A 45 5.35 3.34 -16.32
CA VAL A 45 6.51 4.16 -16.67
C VAL A 45 7.59 3.32 -17.38
N GLN A 46 8.38 4.00 -18.21
CA GLN A 46 9.58 3.44 -18.84
C GLN A 46 10.83 3.94 -18.11
N ALA A 47 11.92 3.18 -18.16
CA ALA A 47 13.17 3.53 -17.51
C ALA A 47 13.83 4.75 -18.17
N ALA A 48 14.14 5.78 -17.38
CA ALA A 48 14.74 7.02 -17.85
C ALA A 48 15.56 7.71 -16.76
N GLY A 49 16.41 8.65 -17.17
CA GLY A 49 17.27 9.43 -16.27
C GLY A 49 18.38 8.62 -15.59
N PRO A 50 19.10 9.23 -14.62
CA PRO A 50 20.15 8.57 -13.86
C PRO A 50 19.57 7.63 -12.80
N ALA A 51 20.24 6.49 -12.57
CA ALA A 51 19.85 5.52 -11.56
C ALA A 51 19.63 6.16 -10.18
N LEU A 52 18.60 5.71 -9.47
CA LEU A 52 18.29 6.12 -8.10
C LEU A 52 18.65 4.99 -7.13
N PRO A 53 19.70 5.12 -6.30
CA PRO A 53 20.20 4.01 -5.49
C PRO A 53 19.15 3.45 -4.51
N LEU A 54 19.05 2.13 -4.48
CA LEU A 54 18.20 1.35 -3.58
C LEU A 54 18.99 0.13 -3.08
N LYS A 55 18.68 -0.34 -1.88
CA LYS A 55 19.24 -1.58 -1.33
C LYS A 55 18.12 -2.48 -0.80
N PRO A 56 18.22 -3.80 -0.93
CA PRO A 56 17.35 -4.73 -0.22
C PRO A 56 17.34 -4.43 1.28
N VAL A 57 16.17 -4.55 1.91
CA VAL A 57 16.00 -4.39 3.36
C VAL A 57 15.16 -5.53 3.92
N SER A 58 15.35 -5.84 5.21
CA SER A 58 14.50 -6.82 5.90
C SER A 58 13.08 -6.28 6.09
N PRO A 59 12.08 -7.16 6.32
CA PRO A 59 10.69 -6.74 6.59
C PRO A 59 10.60 -5.82 7.82
N ARG A 60 11.31 -6.17 8.89
CA ARG A 60 11.45 -5.31 10.08
C ARG A 60 11.96 -3.92 9.72
N ARG A 61 13.05 -3.83 8.95
CA ARG A 61 13.63 -2.53 8.56
C ARG A 61 12.72 -1.75 7.62
N TYR A 62 12.01 -2.44 6.73
CA TYR A 62 11.00 -1.84 5.87
C TYR A 62 9.90 -1.18 6.70
N GLY A 63 9.37 -1.88 7.72
CA GLY A 63 8.36 -1.36 8.64
C GLY A 63 8.82 -0.12 9.41
N GLU A 64 10.03 -0.15 9.97
CA GLU A 64 10.64 1.00 10.67
C GLU A 64 10.69 2.25 9.79
N LEU A 65 11.15 2.10 8.53
CA LEU A 65 11.23 3.19 7.56
C LEU A 65 9.84 3.62 7.07
N ARG A 66 8.91 2.68 6.94
CA ARG A 66 7.58 2.93 6.39
C ARG A 66 6.80 3.89 7.27
N ARG A 67 6.89 3.74 8.60
CA ARG A 67 6.25 4.64 9.57
C ARG A 67 6.63 6.12 9.36
N THR A 68 7.84 6.43 8.89
CA THR A 68 8.28 7.82 8.67
C THR A 68 7.92 8.37 7.29
N LEU A 69 7.54 7.51 6.35
CA LEU A 69 7.23 7.86 4.96
C LEU A 69 5.75 7.73 4.62
N LEU A 70 4.94 7.17 5.53
CA LEU A 70 3.50 7.09 5.36
C LEU A 70 2.88 8.49 5.27
N PRO A 71 1.91 8.69 4.37
CA PRO A 71 1.12 9.92 4.37
C PRO A 71 0.27 10.02 5.64
N PRO A 72 -0.22 11.21 6.00
CA PRO A 72 -1.20 11.38 7.08
C PRO A 72 -2.39 10.45 6.90
N GLY A 73 -2.82 9.78 7.98
CA GLY A 73 -3.88 8.77 7.94
C GLY A 73 -3.49 7.45 7.27
N GLY A 74 -2.19 7.24 7.00
CA GLY A 74 -1.65 5.98 6.52
C GLY A 74 -1.65 4.89 7.60
N VAL A 75 -2.03 3.67 7.22
CA VAL A 75 -2.11 2.52 8.12
C VAL A 75 -0.71 1.95 8.34
N CYS A 76 -0.30 1.90 9.61
CA CYS A 76 0.91 1.23 10.05
C CYS A 76 0.70 -0.28 10.11
N GLN A 77 1.02 -0.98 9.02
CA GLN A 77 1.08 -2.44 8.99
C GLN A 77 2.41 -2.94 9.55
N GLU A 78 2.37 -3.98 10.38
CA GLU A 78 3.53 -4.49 11.12
C GLU A 78 3.52 -6.02 11.20
N GLY A 79 4.65 -6.57 11.65
CA GLY A 79 4.79 -8.01 11.92
C GLY A 79 4.46 -8.87 10.70
N VAL A 80 3.51 -9.79 10.89
CA VAL A 80 3.11 -10.80 9.88
C VAL A 80 2.73 -10.20 8.52
N ASN A 81 2.17 -8.99 8.48
CA ASN A 81 1.81 -8.34 7.21
C ASN A 81 3.05 -8.02 6.37
N LEU A 82 4.13 -7.57 7.02
CA LEU A 82 5.38 -7.23 6.33
C LEU A 82 6.16 -8.49 5.94
N GLU A 83 6.12 -9.52 6.77
CA GLU A 83 6.70 -10.83 6.46
C GLU A 83 5.99 -11.47 5.26
N PHE A 84 4.66 -11.43 5.25
CA PHE A 84 3.87 -11.90 4.11
C PHE A 84 4.21 -11.14 2.83
N GLN A 85 4.27 -9.80 2.89
CA GLN A 85 4.66 -8.99 1.74
C GLN A 85 6.08 -9.32 1.23
N ALA A 86 7.02 -9.65 2.12
CA ALA A 86 8.37 -10.04 1.74
C ALA A 86 8.43 -11.42 1.06
N GLY A 87 7.45 -12.28 1.33
CA GLY A 87 7.24 -13.52 0.57
C GLY A 87 6.73 -13.27 -0.86
N LEU A 88 6.04 -12.15 -1.10
CA LEU A 88 5.49 -11.80 -2.41
C LEU A 88 6.41 -10.90 -3.25
N SER A 89 7.19 -10.04 -2.59
CA SER A 89 8.00 -9.01 -3.25
C SER A 89 9.33 -8.77 -2.55
N GLN A 90 10.32 -8.36 -3.34
CA GLN A 90 11.55 -7.83 -2.76
C GLN A 90 11.30 -6.44 -2.19
N LEU A 91 11.70 -6.26 -0.93
CA LEU A 91 11.62 -5.00 -0.21
C LEU A 91 12.94 -4.22 -0.37
N TYR A 92 12.84 -2.93 -0.70
CA TYR A 92 13.98 -2.05 -0.88
C TYR A 92 13.83 -0.74 -0.09
N GLY A 93 14.96 -0.22 0.36
CA GLY A 93 15.08 1.12 0.94
C GLY A 93 16.10 1.99 0.22
N GLY A 94 15.78 3.28 0.11
CA GLY A 94 16.64 4.35 -0.37
C GLY A 94 16.53 5.59 0.51
N LYS A 95 17.15 6.70 0.10
CA LYS A 95 17.06 7.97 0.83
C LYS A 95 15.62 8.50 0.79
N ASN A 96 14.91 8.42 1.92
CA ASN A 96 13.50 8.78 2.08
C ASN A 96 12.56 8.03 1.11
N LEU A 97 12.95 6.82 0.70
CA LEU A 97 12.25 6.04 -0.33
C LEU A 97 12.10 4.59 0.12
N LEU A 98 10.89 4.05 -0.05
CA LEU A 98 10.64 2.61 0.06
C LEU A 98 9.96 2.07 -1.18
N LEU A 99 10.30 0.82 -1.51
CA LEU A 99 9.76 0.11 -2.65
C LEU A 99 9.53 -1.36 -2.26
N ALA A 100 8.32 -1.85 -2.46
CA ALA A 100 8.02 -3.27 -2.52
C ALA A 100 7.75 -3.62 -3.98
N ALA A 101 8.57 -4.49 -4.58
CA ALA A 101 8.47 -4.80 -6.00
C ALA A 101 8.83 -6.24 -6.36
N THR A 102 8.15 -6.76 -7.38
CA THR A 102 8.33 -8.08 -7.96
C THR A 102 8.62 -7.94 -9.46
N ARG A 103 9.59 -8.71 -9.96
CA ARG A 103 9.86 -8.80 -11.40
C ARG A 103 8.98 -9.89 -12.00
N GLN A 104 8.28 -9.56 -13.07
CA GLN A 104 7.49 -10.51 -13.85
C GLN A 104 8.37 -11.24 -14.88
N GLU A 105 7.85 -12.33 -15.43
CA GLU A 105 8.56 -13.15 -16.43
C GLU A 105 8.95 -12.36 -17.69
N ASP A 106 8.10 -11.41 -18.11
CA ASP A 106 8.35 -10.50 -19.24
C ASP A 106 9.39 -9.40 -18.93
N GLY A 107 9.93 -9.38 -17.71
CA GLY A 107 10.90 -8.40 -17.23
C GLY A 107 10.29 -7.11 -16.68
N THR A 108 8.96 -6.94 -16.73
CA THR A 108 8.23 -5.81 -16.16
C THR A 108 8.38 -5.81 -14.64
N LEU A 109 8.62 -4.63 -14.05
CA LEU A 109 8.62 -4.46 -12.60
C LEU A 109 7.21 -4.09 -12.10
N LEU A 110 6.59 -4.93 -11.28
CA LEU A 110 5.39 -4.58 -10.53
C LEU A 110 5.78 -4.10 -9.14
N ALA A 111 5.53 -2.82 -8.85
CA ALA A 111 5.72 -2.25 -7.53
C ALA A 111 4.38 -2.15 -6.81
N SER A 112 4.17 -3.03 -5.84
CA SER A 112 3.00 -3.03 -4.95
C SER A 112 3.00 -1.81 -4.02
N GLU A 113 4.14 -1.21 -3.77
CA GLU A 113 4.21 0.05 -3.03
C GLU A 113 5.45 0.83 -3.43
N LEU A 114 5.26 2.12 -3.72
CA LEU A 114 6.33 3.10 -3.80
C LEU A 114 5.96 4.29 -2.89
N LEU A 115 6.69 4.41 -1.78
CA LEU A 115 6.60 5.56 -0.88
C LEU A 115 7.79 6.48 -1.13
N PHE A 116 7.50 7.64 -1.71
CA PHE A 116 8.46 8.70 -1.96
C PHE A 116 7.71 10.02 -2.13
N ARG A 117 8.39 11.16 -1.89
CA ARG A 117 7.77 12.49 -2.02
C ARG A 117 7.36 12.81 -3.48
N ASP A 118 8.17 12.37 -4.44
CA ASP A 118 7.91 12.57 -5.87
C ASP A 118 8.06 11.25 -6.65
N PRO A 119 7.05 10.38 -6.59
CA PRO A 119 7.13 9.06 -7.21
C PRO A 119 7.21 9.14 -8.74
N ILE A 120 6.66 10.19 -9.37
CA ILE A 120 6.69 10.38 -10.82
C ILE A 120 8.12 10.58 -11.30
N ALA A 121 8.91 11.41 -10.61
CA ALA A 121 10.32 11.59 -10.93
C ALA A 121 11.19 10.39 -10.53
N ALA A 122 10.83 9.66 -9.48
CA ALA A 122 11.63 8.54 -8.97
C ALA A 122 11.46 7.25 -9.78
N ALA A 123 10.24 6.90 -10.20
CA ALA A 123 9.94 5.59 -10.77
C ALA A 123 10.79 5.24 -12.02
N PRO A 124 10.98 6.12 -13.02
CA PRO A 124 11.86 5.84 -14.16
C PRO A 124 13.32 5.55 -13.76
N ARG A 125 13.80 6.21 -12.70
CA ARG A 125 15.17 6.08 -12.19
C ARG A 125 15.37 4.83 -11.35
N ILE A 126 14.33 4.40 -10.63
CA ILE A 126 14.27 3.11 -9.93
C ILE A 126 14.41 1.97 -10.94
N LEU A 127 13.70 2.06 -12.07
CA LEU A 127 13.80 1.05 -13.13
C LEU A 127 15.23 0.93 -13.67
N LYS A 128 15.97 2.04 -13.79
CA LYS A 128 17.40 2.02 -14.15
C LYS A 128 18.24 1.26 -13.11
N THR A 129 18.05 1.53 -11.82
CA THR A 129 18.74 0.84 -10.73
C THR A 129 18.48 -0.66 -10.76
N LEU A 130 17.22 -1.04 -10.96
CA LEU A 130 16.80 -2.43 -10.98
C LEU A 130 16.96 -3.09 -12.36
N LYS A 131 17.52 -2.40 -13.36
CA LYS A 131 17.69 -2.92 -14.72
C LYS A 131 16.37 -3.46 -15.34
N ALA A 132 15.26 -2.80 -15.09
CA ALA A 132 13.98 -3.07 -15.73
C ALA A 132 13.73 -2.03 -16.83
N ARG A 133 13.12 -2.43 -17.95
CA ARG A 133 12.76 -1.50 -19.04
C ARG A 133 11.50 -0.70 -18.71
N GLU A 134 10.50 -1.39 -18.16
CA GLU A 134 9.23 -0.80 -17.78
C GLU A 134 8.76 -1.29 -16.42
N GLY A 135 7.84 -0.55 -15.84
CA GLY A 135 7.20 -0.95 -14.60
C GLY A 135 5.88 -0.26 -14.34
N ILE A 136 5.14 -0.85 -13.41
CA ILE A 136 3.85 -0.40 -12.94
C ILE A 136 3.98 -0.17 -11.44
N PHE A 137 3.75 1.06 -11.00
CA PHE A 137 3.92 1.45 -9.61
C PHE A 137 2.62 1.88 -8.98
N ARG A 138 2.38 1.37 -7.78
CA ARG A 138 1.28 1.79 -6.92
C ARG A 138 1.78 2.79 -5.89
N VAL A 139 1.11 3.92 -5.79
CA VAL A 139 1.56 5.07 -4.99
C VAL A 139 0.40 5.64 -4.16
N PRO A 140 0.68 6.29 -3.03
CA PRO A 140 -0.29 7.15 -2.38
C PRO A 140 -0.79 8.23 -3.35
N TYR A 141 -2.10 8.30 -3.56
CA TYR A 141 -2.69 9.35 -4.39
C TYR A 141 -4.12 9.65 -3.92
N PRO A 142 -4.35 10.74 -3.17
CA PRO A 142 -5.66 11.05 -2.58
C PRO A 142 -6.80 11.19 -3.58
N LYS A 143 -6.50 11.54 -4.83
CA LYS A 143 -7.48 11.66 -5.94
C LYS A 143 -7.60 10.36 -6.75
N GLY A 144 -7.01 9.28 -6.27
CA GLY A 144 -6.98 7.98 -6.91
C GLY A 144 -8.28 7.19 -6.74
N ARG A 145 -8.26 5.95 -7.20
CA ARG A 145 -9.38 5.03 -6.99
C ARG A 145 -9.31 4.45 -5.58
N PRO A 146 -10.44 4.30 -4.86
CA PRO A 146 -10.45 3.60 -3.58
C PRO A 146 -9.83 2.20 -3.71
N PHE A 147 -8.91 1.90 -2.80
CA PHE A 147 -8.29 0.57 -2.72
C PHE A 147 -8.99 -0.33 -1.72
N ALA A 148 -9.43 0.26 -0.61
CA ALA A 148 -9.99 -0.46 0.51
C ALA A 148 -11.39 0.07 0.84
N MET A 149 -12.05 -0.62 1.76
CA MET A 149 -13.24 -0.12 2.42
C MET A 149 -13.09 -0.23 3.92
N PHE A 150 -13.70 0.71 4.63
CA PHE A 150 -13.62 0.85 6.07
C PHE A 150 -15.02 0.84 6.68
N LEU A 151 -15.22 0.01 7.71
CA LEU A 151 -16.38 0.08 8.58
C LEU A 151 -15.93 0.62 9.94
N PRO A 152 -16.33 1.85 10.32
CA PRO A 152 -16.07 2.37 11.65
C PRO A 152 -16.89 1.57 12.68
N LEU A 153 -16.28 1.29 13.82
CA LEU A 153 -16.99 0.81 15.00
C LEU A 153 -17.43 1.99 15.87
N ALA A 154 -18.32 1.74 16.84
CA ALA A 154 -19.02 2.79 17.59
C ALA A 154 -18.08 3.79 18.32
N THR A 155 -16.84 3.39 18.60
CA THR A 155 -15.83 4.21 19.27
C THR A 155 -15.10 5.17 18.33
N TRP A 156 -15.17 4.95 17.01
CA TRP A 156 -14.41 5.73 16.04
C TRP A 156 -15.12 7.01 15.63
N GLN A 157 -14.47 8.15 15.90
CA GLN A 157 -14.95 9.48 15.54
C GLN A 157 -14.07 10.17 14.47
N GLY A 158 -13.01 9.49 14.02
CA GLY A 158 -12.06 10.04 13.06
C GLY A 158 -12.47 9.87 11.59
N PRO A 159 -11.72 10.46 10.65
CA PRO A 159 -11.90 10.16 9.22
C PRO A 159 -11.48 8.72 8.91
N PRO A 160 -11.98 8.09 7.82
CA PRO A 160 -11.48 6.80 7.37
C PRO A 160 -9.97 6.82 7.07
N PRO A 161 -9.28 5.67 7.14
CA PRO A 161 -7.87 5.58 6.76
C PRO A 161 -7.62 6.07 5.33
N ALA A 162 -6.54 6.85 5.17
CA ALA A 162 -6.23 7.57 3.93
C ALA A 162 -5.29 6.78 3.01
N TYR A 163 -4.54 5.82 3.54
CA TYR A 163 -3.67 4.95 2.75
C TYR A 163 -3.46 3.63 3.48
N PHE A 164 -3.70 2.49 2.82
CA PHE A 164 -3.46 1.19 3.42
C PHE A 164 -2.09 0.65 2.99
N GLY A 165 -1.83 0.66 1.69
CA GLY A 165 -0.63 0.06 1.11
C GLY A 165 -0.58 -1.46 1.28
N LEU A 166 0.49 -2.04 0.69
CA LEU A 166 0.80 -3.46 0.51
C LEU A 166 -0.31 -4.34 -0.09
N ALA A 167 0.10 -5.34 -0.86
CA ALA A 167 -0.80 -6.12 -1.69
C ALA A 167 -1.31 -7.35 -0.92
N PHE A 168 -2.63 -7.54 -0.95
CA PHE A 168 -3.32 -8.79 -0.60
C PHE A 168 -3.99 -9.32 -1.87
N ASP A 169 -3.27 -9.29 -2.99
CA ASP A 169 -3.74 -9.83 -4.28
C ASP A 169 -3.55 -11.34 -4.37
#